data_AF-A0A1V3PK55-F1
#
_entry.id   AF-A0A1V3PK55-F1
#
_cell.length_a   1.000
_cell.length_b   1.000
_cell.length_c   1.000
_cell.angle_alpha   90.00
_cell.angle_beta   90.00
_cell.angle_gamma   90.00
#
_symmetry.space_group_name_H-M   'P 1'
#
loop_
_entity.id
_entity.type
_entity.pdbx_description
1 polymer ?
#
loop_
_entity_poly.entity_id
_entity_poly.type
_entity_poly.pdbx_seq_one_letter_code
_entity_poly.pdbx_strand_id
1 'polypeptide(L)'
;MSCTIVPARLDQADTLCDIERAAQELFRGHPAWPSYAAAAMDAQALAEAISAGRVWVALDEDGCAVGFVGVEIEDGEVGIAEIDVLPSHGRRGIGAALLEHACAWAAESGYPSVVLGTLADVPWNAPFYARHGFVAIDPGHYTPALAAHAGSDRERGFPMHLRVFMRRRLQPSPAGWTRWPAPAKLNLFLRITDRRADGYHELQTVFRLLDWGDELRLRVRADGEIHRLTEVPGVPAQEDLVVRAARLLQEQSGSALGAEIEIGKRIPMGGGLGGGSSDAATVLVALNHLWCCGLDEDALAELGRRLGADVPVFVRGRSAWAEGVGERLSPLALPRRHYVVLDPHAHVPTAALFQAPELTRNAPPATISSFVSGETTENAFTPVVRARHPGVAAALDWLGRHGAARLSGSGGCVFLETATREQAEAVATQCPKEFGVHMASGVNRSPLLAALNRHRAVVAGTKTD
;
A
#
# COMPACT_ATOMS: atom_id res chain seq x y z
N MET A 1 -17.60 -9.00 26.32
CA MET A 1 -16.55 -9.67 25.54
C MET A 1 -15.82 -8.60 24.76
N SER A 2 -14.55 -8.39 25.05
CA SER A 2 -13.69 -7.50 24.26
C SER A 2 -13.08 -8.33 23.13
N CYS A 3 -13.38 -8.00 21.88
CA CYS A 3 -12.62 -8.52 20.75
C CYS A 3 -11.47 -7.56 20.44
N THR A 4 -10.34 -8.10 19.98
CA THR A 4 -9.23 -7.29 19.48
C THR A 4 -9.28 -7.28 17.97
N ILE A 5 -9.23 -6.10 17.35
CA ILE A 5 -9.20 -5.98 15.89
C ILE A 5 -7.77 -5.77 15.44
N VAL A 6 -7.29 -6.64 14.55
CA VAL A 6 -5.93 -6.60 14.01
C VAL A 6 -5.96 -6.74 12.48
N PRO A 7 -4.91 -6.29 11.76
CA PRO A 7 -4.77 -6.61 10.35
C PRO A 7 -4.82 -8.12 10.12
N ALA A 8 -5.54 -8.54 9.08
CA ALA A 8 -5.55 -9.93 8.66
C ALA A 8 -4.16 -10.37 8.19
N ARG A 9 -3.85 -11.65 8.38
CA ARG A 9 -2.65 -12.30 7.84
C ARG A 9 -3.02 -13.23 6.70
N LEU A 10 -2.07 -13.42 5.77
CA LEU A 10 -2.30 -14.26 4.57
C LEU A 10 -2.65 -15.71 4.92
N ASP A 11 -2.08 -16.23 6.02
CA ASP A 11 -2.38 -17.58 6.52
C ASP A 11 -3.81 -17.73 7.07
N GLN A 12 -4.55 -16.63 7.22
CA GLN A 12 -5.94 -16.63 7.68
C GLN A 12 -6.95 -16.65 6.52
N ALA A 13 -6.53 -16.54 5.26
CA ALA A 13 -7.45 -16.39 4.12
C ALA A 13 -8.54 -17.48 4.09
N ASP A 14 -8.16 -18.75 4.21
CA ASP A 14 -9.11 -19.87 4.23
C ASP A 14 -10.08 -19.79 5.43
N THR A 15 -9.58 -19.40 6.61
CA THR A 15 -10.41 -19.22 7.81
C THR A 15 -11.44 -18.11 7.63
N LEU A 16 -11.11 -17.02 6.92
CA LEU A 16 -12.08 -15.94 6.68
C LEU A 16 -13.16 -16.38 5.68
N CYS A 17 -12.80 -17.17 4.66
CA CYS A 17 -13.79 -17.80 3.78
C CYS A 17 -14.71 -18.76 4.56
N ASP A 18 -14.21 -19.47 5.57
CA ASP A 18 -15.07 -20.28 6.46
C ASP A 18 -16.06 -19.44 7.28
N ILE A 19 -15.60 -18.28 7.79
CA ILE A 19 -16.45 -17.34 8.54
C ILE A 19 -17.57 -16.78 7.66
N GLU A 20 -17.23 -16.34 6.44
CA GLU A 20 -18.19 -15.85 5.44
C GLU A 20 -19.26 -16.91 5.16
N ARG A 21 -18.84 -18.14 4.79
CA ARG A 21 -19.77 -19.25 4.52
C ARG A 21 -20.69 -19.52 5.72
N ALA A 22 -20.16 -19.51 6.94
CA ALA A 22 -20.96 -19.71 8.14
C ALA A 22 -21.96 -18.56 8.39
N ALA A 23 -21.57 -17.31 8.12
CA ALA A 23 -22.45 -16.15 8.25
C ALA A 23 -23.55 -16.14 7.17
N GLN A 24 -23.21 -16.51 5.93
CA GLN A 24 -24.15 -16.60 4.83
C GLN A 24 -25.29 -17.60 5.09
N GLU A 25 -25.03 -18.68 5.82
CA GLU A 25 -26.05 -19.68 6.19
C GLU A 25 -27.23 -19.09 6.97
N LEU A 26 -27.07 -17.92 7.59
CA LEU A 26 -28.17 -17.19 8.23
C LEU A 26 -29.25 -16.71 7.24
N PHE A 27 -28.91 -16.61 5.95
CA PHE A 27 -29.85 -16.24 4.90
C PHE A 27 -30.59 -17.45 4.32
N ARG A 28 -30.33 -18.69 4.77
CA ARG A 28 -31.01 -19.87 4.26
C ARG A 28 -32.54 -19.73 4.37
N GLY A 29 -33.23 -19.87 3.23
CA GLY A 29 -34.68 -19.67 3.13
C GLY A 29 -35.11 -18.23 2.76
N HIS A 30 -34.18 -17.29 2.70
CA HIS A 30 -34.40 -15.93 2.18
C HIS A 30 -34.37 -15.90 0.64
N PRO A 31 -35.14 -15.04 -0.05
CA PRO A 31 -35.10 -14.96 -1.51
C PRO A 31 -33.73 -14.59 -2.11
N ALA A 32 -32.86 -13.94 -1.33
CA ALA A 32 -31.48 -13.64 -1.74
C ALA A 32 -30.49 -14.81 -1.54
N TRP A 33 -30.89 -15.89 -0.85
CA TRP A 33 -30.02 -17.04 -0.57
C TRP A 33 -29.35 -17.63 -1.81
N PRO A 34 -30.05 -17.85 -2.95
CA PRO A 34 -29.41 -18.42 -4.13
C PRO A 34 -28.23 -17.57 -4.64
N SER A 35 -28.31 -16.24 -4.50
CA SER A 35 -27.23 -15.34 -4.88
C SER A 35 -26.02 -15.45 -3.95
N TYR A 36 -26.24 -15.57 -2.64
CA TYR A 36 -25.15 -15.78 -1.68
C TYR A 36 -24.54 -17.18 -1.79
N ALA A 37 -25.37 -18.22 -1.88
CA ALA A 37 -24.88 -19.59 -2.01
C ALA A 37 -24.08 -19.84 -3.31
N ALA A 38 -24.35 -19.07 -4.37
CA ALA A 38 -23.59 -19.11 -5.61
C ALA A 38 -22.35 -18.21 -5.58
N ALA A 39 -22.29 -17.23 -4.67
CA ALA A 39 -21.19 -16.30 -4.50
C ALA A 39 -20.29 -16.77 -3.35
N ALA A 40 -19.28 -17.58 -3.68
CA ALA A 40 -18.21 -17.84 -2.73
C ALA A 40 -17.19 -16.70 -2.77
N MET A 41 -16.71 -16.27 -1.61
CA MET A 41 -15.53 -15.42 -1.57
C MET A 41 -14.37 -16.09 -2.28
N ASP A 42 -13.77 -15.33 -3.20
CA ASP A 42 -12.53 -15.73 -3.83
C ASP A 42 -11.39 -15.56 -2.81
N ALA A 43 -10.90 -16.68 -2.28
CA ALA A 43 -9.79 -16.73 -1.32
C ALA A 43 -8.55 -15.97 -1.83
N GLN A 44 -8.38 -15.93 -3.16
CA GLN A 44 -7.30 -15.20 -3.79
C GLN A 44 -7.54 -13.69 -3.74
N ALA A 45 -8.71 -13.21 -4.19
CA ALA A 45 -9.07 -11.80 -4.08
C ALA A 45 -9.00 -11.30 -2.62
N LEU A 46 -9.37 -12.16 -1.67
CA LEU A 46 -9.18 -11.91 -0.24
C LEU A 46 -7.70 -11.80 0.13
N ALA A 47 -6.85 -12.75 -0.25
CA ALA A 47 -5.41 -12.71 0.01
C ALA A 47 -4.74 -11.43 -0.54
N GLU A 48 -5.23 -10.93 -1.66
CA GLU A 48 -4.77 -9.66 -2.23
C GLU A 48 -5.24 -8.46 -1.42
N ALA A 49 -6.50 -8.45 -0.97
CA ALA A 49 -7.00 -7.42 -0.08
C ALA A 49 -6.23 -7.42 1.26
N ILE A 50 -5.89 -8.61 1.78
CA ILE A 50 -5.03 -8.79 2.96
C ILE A 50 -3.65 -8.20 2.69
N SER A 51 -3.01 -8.53 1.56
CA SER A 51 -1.68 -8.02 1.18
C SER A 51 -1.66 -6.50 1.04
N ALA A 52 -2.76 -5.92 0.56
CA ALA A 52 -2.96 -4.48 0.45
C ALA A 52 -3.26 -3.80 1.80
N GLY A 53 -3.42 -4.57 2.90
CA GLY A 53 -3.77 -4.05 4.22
C GLY A 53 -5.21 -3.54 4.31
N ARG A 54 -6.13 -4.13 3.53
CA ARG A 54 -7.54 -3.73 3.43
C ARG A 54 -8.50 -4.70 4.13
N VAL A 55 -7.98 -5.61 4.94
CA VAL A 55 -8.77 -6.61 5.67
C VAL A 55 -8.32 -6.63 7.12
N TRP A 56 -9.29 -6.62 8.03
CA TRP A 56 -9.06 -6.71 9.47
C TRP A 56 -9.92 -7.82 10.07
N VAL A 57 -9.36 -8.50 11.07
CA VAL A 57 -10.01 -9.63 11.76
C VAL A 57 -10.29 -9.26 13.21
N ALA A 58 -11.46 -9.65 13.70
CA ALA A 58 -11.78 -9.63 15.12
C ALA A 58 -11.34 -10.96 15.73
N LEU A 59 -10.46 -10.88 16.73
CA LEU A 59 -10.00 -12.01 17.52
C LEU A 59 -10.77 -12.07 18.84
N ASP A 60 -11.14 -13.27 19.27
CA ASP A 60 -11.66 -13.52 20.62
C ASP A 60 -10.53 -13.58 21.67
N GLU A 61 -10.90 -13.95 22.90
CA GLU A 61 -9.98 -14.03 24.05
C GLU A 61 -8.92 -15.13 23.88
N ASP A 62 -9.19 -16.15 23.07
CA ASP A 62 -8.27 -17.24 22.75
C ASP A 62 -7.40 -16.93 21.51
N GLY A 63 -7.60 -15.76 20.90
CA GLY A 63 -6.89 -15.33 19.69
C GLY A 63 -7.43 -15.95 18.40
N CYS A 64 -8.61 -16.58 18.43
CA CYS A 64 -9.26 -17.15 17.26
C CYS A 64 -10.00 -16.07 16.47
N ALA A 65 -9.92 -16.13 15.14
CA ALA A 65 -10.67 -15.23 14.27
C ALA A 65 -12.17 -15.57 14.32
N VAL A 66 -13.00 -14.60 14.74
CA VAL A 66 -14.45 -14.77 14.92
C VAL A 66 -15.28 -13.85 14.05
N GLY A 67 -14.63 -12.94 13.32
CA GLY A 67 -15.24 -12.06 12.33
C GLY A 67 -14.17 -11.29 11.57
N PHE A 68 -14.54 -10.68 10.45
CA PHE A 68 -13.64 -9.81 9.68
C PHE A 68 -14.41 -8.74 8.93
N VAL A 69 -13.67 -7.72 8.47
CA VAL A 69 -14.16 -6.69 7.55
C VAL A 69 -13.11 -6.46 6.47
N GLY A 70 -13.55 -6.45 5.23
CA GLY A 70 -12.76 -6.10 4.05
C GLY A 70 -13.26 -4.81 3.41
N VAL A 71 -12.35 -3.97 2.94
CA VAL A 71 -12.69 -2.77 2.17
C VAL A 71 -12.16 -2.85 0.75
N GLU A 72 -12.96 -2.33 -0.18
CA GLU A 72 -12.56 -2.10 -1.56
C GLU A 72 -12.43 -0.61 -1.85
N ILE A 73 -11.64 -0.28 -2.86
CA ILE A 73 -11.41 1.10 -3.29
C ILE A 73 -11.57 1.11 -4.80
N GLU A 74 -12.56 1.85 -5.29
CA GLU A 74 -12.85 2.00 -6.70
C GLU A 74 -13.11 3.47 -7.00
N ASP A 75 -12.44 4.03 -8.01
CA ASP A 75 -12.54 5.43 -8.41
C ASP A 75 -12.41 6.46 -7.27
N GLY A 76 -11.63 6.13 -6.23
CA GLY A 76 -11.41 6.99 -5.07
C GLY A 76 -12.54 6.97 -4.04
N GLU A 77 -13.58 6.16 -4.24
CA GLU A 77 -14.59 5.82 -3.25
C GLU A 77 -14.15 4.54 -2.49
N VAL A 78 -14.40 4.49 -1.18
CA VAL A 78 -14.13 3.31 -0.35
C VAL A 78 -15.45 2.64 0.02
N GLY A 79 -15.51 1.33 -0.22
CA GLY A 79 -16.66 0.48 0.08
C GLY A 79 -16.33 -0.57 1.15
N ILE A 80 -17.29 -0.93 1.99
CA ILE A 80 -17.24 -2.22 2.70
C ILE A 80 -17.54 -3.30 1.67
N ALA A 81 -16.51 -4.08 1.31
CA ALA A 81 -16.63 -5.18 0.37
C ALA A 81 -17.29 -6.39 1.04
N GLU A 82 -16.87 -6.69 2.27
CA GLU A 82 -17.44 -7.78 3.07
C GLU A 82 -17.32 -7.49 4.56
N ILE A 83 -18.30 -7.95 5.35
CA ILE A 83 -18.25 -7.92 6.81
C ILE A 83 -19.07 -9.06 7.42
N ASP A 84 -18.35 -10.02 8.00
CA ASP A 84 -18.97 -11.22 8.57
C ASP A 84 -18.50 -11.48 9.99
N VAL A 85 -19.40 -12.11 10.76
CA VAL A 85 -19.14 -12.58 12.12
C VAL A 85 -19.72 -13.98 12.23
N LEU A 86 -18.96 -14.90 12.83
CA LEU A 86 -19.44 -16.24 13.10
C LEU A 86 -20.80 -16.20 13.83
N PRO A 87 -21.80 -16.99 13.40
CA PRO A 87 -23.12 -17.00 14.05
C PRO A 87 -23.06 -17.25 15.57
N SER A 88 -22.14 -18.11 16.02
CA SER A 88 -21.90 -18.39 17.44
C SER A 88 -21.44 -17.15 18.23
N HIS A 89 -20.89 -16.15 17.55
CA HIS A 89 -20.40 -14.89 18.09
C HIS A 89 -21.28 -13.68 17.72
N GLY A 90 -22.42 -13.92 17.06
CA GLY A 90 -23.39 -12.89 16.70
C GLY A 90 -23.97 -12.16 17.92
N ARG A 91 -24.44 -10.92 17.72
CA ARG A 91 -25.06 -10.05 18.75
C ARG A 91 -24.16 -9.71 19.95
N ARG A 92 -22.84 -9.86 19.81
CA ARG A 92 -21.84 -9.48 20.84
C ARG A 92 -21.16 -8.12 20.58
N GLY A 93 -21.64 -7.36 19.60
CA GLY A 93 -21.05 -6.06 19.22
C GLY A 93 -19.84 -6.14 18.27
N ILE A 94 -19.40 -7.35 17.89
CA ILE A 94 -18.21 -7.56 17.04
C ILE A 94 -18.38 -6.89 15.66
N GLY A 95 -19.53 -7.10 14.99
CA GLY A 95 -19.80 -6.46 13.69
C GLY A 95 -19.82 -4.92 13.77
N ALA A 96 -20.30 -4.36 14.88
CA ALA A 96 -20.23 -2.91 15.11
C ALA A 96 -18.78 -2.45 15.28
N ALA A 97 -17.96 -3.17 16.05
CA ALA A 97 -16.55 -2.83 16.24
C ALA A 97 -15.77 -2.89 14.92
N LEU A 98 -15.99 -3.92 14.10
CA LEU A 98 -15.40 -4.06 12.77
C LEU A 98 -15.81 -2.91 11.83
N LEU A 99 -17.10 -2.57 11.79
CA LEU A 99 -17.60 -1.47 10.98
C LEU A 99 -17.00 -0.11 11.38
N GLU A 100 -16.95 0.19 12.68
CA GLU A 100 -16.35 1.43 13.17
C GLU A 100 -14.84 1.47 12.91
N HIS A 101 -14.14 0.32 13.00
CA HIS A 101 -12.72 0.23 12.65
C HIS A 101 -12.48 0.57 11.18
N ALA A 102 -13.27 0.00 10.26
CA ALA A 102 -13.18 0.31 8.83
C ALA A 102 -13.50 1.78 8.53
N CYS A 103 -14.53 2.35 9.18
CA CYS A 103 -14.86 3.77 9.05
C CYS A 103 -13.75 4.68 9.59
N ALA A 104 -13.14 4.33 10.73
CA ALA A 104 -12.01 5.06 11.30
C ALA A 104 -10.79 5.01 10.39
N TRP A 105 -10.45 3.83 9.85
CA TRP A 105 -9.38 3.68 8.87
C TRP A 105 -9.62 4.55 7.62
N ALA A 106 -10.84 4.56 7.09
CA ALA A 106 -11.21 5.36 5.94
C ALA A 106 -11.09 6.87 6.23
N ALA A 107 -11.56 7.32 7.41
CA ALA A 107 -11.46 8.72 7.83
C ALA A 107 -10.00 9.16 8.00
N GLU A 108 -9.18 8.36 8.69
CA GLU A 108 -7.75 8.61 8.83
C GLU A 108 -7.04 8.66 7.47
N SER A 109 -7.50 7.87 6.49
CA SER A 109 -6.97 7.83 5.11
C SER A 109 -7.47 8.97 4.21
N GLY A 110 -8.26 9.90 4.76
CA GLY A 110 -8.79 11.08 4.08
C GLY A 110 -10.02 10.82 3.22
N TYR A 111 -10.67 9.66 3.32
CA TYR A 111 -11.92 9.43 2.59
C TYR A 111 -13.08 10.21 3.24
N PRO A 112 -13.93 10.87 2.44
CA PRO A 112 -15.04 11.66 2.98
C PRO A 112 -16.26 10.81 3.37
N SER A 113 -16.33 9.57 2.89
CA SER A 113 -17.44 8.66 3.16
C SER A 113 -17.06 7.21 2.93
N VAL A 114 -17.78 6.28 3.56
CA VAL A 114 -17.80 4.85 3.23
C VAL A 114 -19.15 4.50 2.60
N VAL A 115 -19.13 3.64 1.58
CA VAL A 115 -20.35 3.05 0.99
C VAL A 115 -20.41 1.54 1.23
N LEU A 116 -21.59 0.95 1.07
CA LEU A 116 -21.78 -0.51 1.09
C LEU A 116 -23.06 -0.90 0.37
N GLY A 117 -23.11 -2.13 -0.14
CA GLY A 117 -24.33 -2.78 -0.63
C GLY A 117 -24.84 -3.79 0.39
N THR A 118 -26.14 -3.79 0.70
CA THR A 118 -26.71 -4.72 1.69
C THR A 118 -28.18 -5.04 1.40
N LEU A 119 -28.79 -5.91 2.23
CA LEU A 119 -30.22 -6.23 2.15
C LEU A 119 -31.07 -5.21 2.90
N ALA A 120 -32.14 -4.75 2.26
CA ALA A 120 -33.07 -3.75 2.80
C ALA A 120 -33.98 -4.29 3.91
N ASP A 121 -34.34 -5.57 3.84
CA ASP A 121 -35.40 -6.20 4.64
C ASP A 121 -34.89 -7.09 5.78
N VAL A 122 -33.57 -7.27 5.89
CA VAL A 122 -32.96 -8.08 6.95
C VAL A 122 -32.58 -7.20 8.17
N PRO A 123 -33.05 -7.51 9.40
CA PRO A 123 -32.84 -6.65 10.57
C PRO A 123 -31.37 -6.37 10.95
N TRP A 124 -30.46 -7.28 10.61
CA TRP A 124 -29.03 -7.16 10.85
C TRP A 124 -28.23 -6.61 9.65
N ASN A 125 -28.91 -6.16 8.59
CA ASN A 125 -28.33 -5.51 7.41
C ASN A 125 -28.67 -4.01 7.39
N ALA A 126 -29.51 -3.51 6.48
CA ALA A 126 -29.76 -2.06 6.34
C ALA A 126 -30.15 -1.36 7.67
N PRO A 127 -31.02 -1.92 8.54
CA PRO A 127 -31.32 -1.32 9.83
C PRO A 127 -30.13 -1.28 10.79
N PHE A 128 -29.20 -2.25 10.71
CA PHE A 128 -27.95 -2.21 11.47
C PHE A 128 -27.07 -1.05 11.01
N TYR A 129 -26.80 -0.93 9.71
CA TYR A 129 -25.98 0.17 9.18
C TYR A 129 -26.62 1.54 9.43
N ALA A 130 -27.95 1.65 9.36
CA ALA A 130 -28.66 2.88 9.69
C ALA A 130 -28.39 3.37 11.12
N ARG A 131 -28.34 2.45 12.11
CA ARG A 131 -27.96 2.79 13.49
C ARG A 131 -26.51 3.26 13.62
N HIS A 132 -25.65 2.89 12.68
CA HIS A 132 -24.25 3.30 12.58
C HIS A 132 -24.04 4.51 11.64
N GLY A 133 -25.11 5.27 11.35
CA GLY A 133 -25.02 6.53 10.60
C GLY A 133 -24.94 6.39 9.08
N PHE A 134 -25.21 5.19 8.55
CA PHE A 134 -25.38 5.02 7.10
C PHE A 134 -26.79 5.42 6.67
N VAL A 135 -26.90 6.06 5.51
CA VAL A 135 -28.17 6.46 4.90
C VAL A 135 -28.27 5.81 3.52
N ALA A 136 -29.47 5.34 3.16
CA ALA A 136 -29.73 4.79 1.83
C ALA A 136 -29.43 5.83 0.74
N ILE A 137 -28.80 5.38 -0.35
CA ILE A 137 -28.47 6.22 -1.51
C ILE A 137 -29.58 6.04 -2.55
N ASP A 138 -30.11 7.16 -3.06
CA ASP A 138 -31.01 7.12 -4.20
C ASP A 138 -30.27 6.59 -5.44
N PRO A 139 -30.82 5.64 -6.21
CA PRO A 139 -30.21 5.14 -7.45
C PRO A 139 -29.81 6.22 -8.46
N GLY A 140 -30.51 7.35 -8.51
CA GLY A 140 -30.17 8.51 -9.34
C GLY A 140 -28.90 9.26 -8.88
N HIS A 141 -28.43 8.98 -7.68
CA HIS A 141 -27.19 9.54 -7.10
C HIS A 141 -26.07 8.49 -6.95
N TYR A 142 -26.18 7.34 -7.60
CA TYR A 142 -25.09 6.38 -7.63
C TYR A 142 -23.87 6.96 -8.33
N THR A 143 -22.71 6.72 -7.74
CA THR A 143 -21.42 6.92 -8.40
C THR A 143 -21.28 5.89 -9.53
N PRO A 144 -20.37 6.11 -10.50
CA PRO A 144 -20.08 5.11 -11.52
C PRO A 144 -19.76 3.73 -10.94
N ALA A 145 -18.97 3.68 -9.85
CA ALA A 145 -18.64 2.45 -9.12
C ALA A 145 -19.90 1.75 -8.57
N LEU A 146 -20.77 2.47 -7.86
CA LEU A 146 -22.01 1.90 -7.33
C LEU A 146 -22.97 1.46 -8.45
N ALA A 147 -23.03 2.20 -9.56
CA ALA A 147 -23.83 1.83 -10.71
C ALA A 147 -23.30 0.54 -11.37
N ALA A 148 -21.98 0.37 -11.46
CA ALA A 148 -21.33 -0.84 -11.96
C ALA A 148 -21.56 -2.04 -11.03
N HIS A 149 -21.47 -1.85 -9.71
CA HIS A 149 -21.81 -2.88 -8.72
C HIS A 149 -23.28 -3.31 -8.86
N ALA A 150 -24.21 -2.35 -8.92
CA ALA A 150 -25.62 -2.63 -9.15
C ALA A 150 -25.88 -3.31 -10.52
N GLY A 151 -25.06 -3.03 -11.54
CA GLY A 151 -25.06 -3.72 -12.83
C GLY A 151 -24.67 -5.19 -12.68
N SER A 152 -23.55 -5.45 -12.01
CA SER A 152 -23.04 -6.80 -11.73
C SER A 152 -24.05 -7.63 -10.94
N ASP A 153 -24.68 -7.06 -9.92
CA ASP A 153 -25.75 -7.72 -9.15
C ASP A 153 -26.91 -8.15 -10.08
N ARG A 154 -27.35 -7.28 -11.00
CA ARG A 154 -28.41 -7.60 -11.97
C ARG A 154 -28.00 -8.72 -12.93
N GLU A 155 -26.78 -8.67 -13.44
CA GLU A 155 -26.25 -9.68 -14.38
C GLU A 155 -26.16 -11.06 -13.73
N ARG A 156 -25.86 -11.12 -12.42
CA ARG A 156 -25.86 -12.35 -11.61
C ARG A 156 -27.25 -12.79 -11.18
N GLY A 157 -28.31 -12.05 -11.53
CA GLY A 157 -29.68 -12.37 -11.17
C GLY A 157 -30.04 -12.08 -9.71
N PHE A 158 -29.31 -11.17 -9.04
CA PHE A 158 -29.65 -10.76 -7.68
C PHE A 158 -31.04 -10.11 -7.63
N PRO A 159 -31.89 -10.41 -6.62
CA PRO A 159 -33.21 -9.79 -6.47
C PRO A 159 -33.07 -8.31 -6.08
N MET A 160 -32.95 -7.42 -7.07
CA MET A 160 -32.63 -6.00 -6.84
C MET A 160 -33.62 -5.21 -5.98
N HIS A 161 -34.86 -5.67 -5.84
CA HIS A 161 -35.83 -5.06 -4.91
C HIS A 161 -35.42 -5.24 -3.43
N LEU A 162 -34.50 -6.16 -3.14
CA LEU A 162 -33.92 -6.39 -1.82
C LEU A 162 -32.59 -5.66 -1.63
N ARG A 163 -31.94 -5.19 -2.71
CA ARG A 163 -30.65 -4.50 -2.64
C ARG A 163 -30.85 -3.04 -2.27
N VAL A 164 -30.12 -2.58 -1.26
CA VAL A 164 -29.95 -1.16 -0.96
C VAL A 164 -28.46 -0.83 -0.83
N PHE A 165 -28.03 0.25 -1.46
CA PHE A 165 -26.72 0.83 -1.22
C PHE A 165 -26.83 1.95 -0.20
N MET A 166 -25.89 2.02 0.72
CA MET A 166 -25.91 2.98 1.82
C MET A 166 -24.57 3.70 1.92
N ARG A 167 -24.58 4.96 2.38
CA ARG A 167 -23.39 5.79 2.59
C ARG A 167 -23.37 6.36 4.00
N ARG A 168 -22.20 6.36 4.62
CA ARG A 168 -21.91 7.16 5.82
C ARG A 168 -20.89 8.23 5.47
N ARG A 169 -21.23 9.50 5.71
CA ARG A 169 -20.24 10.58 5.69
C ARG A 169 -19.33 10.45 6.90
N LEU A 170 -18.03 10.60 6.70
CA LEU A 170 -17.04 10.49 7.75
C LEU A 170 -16.66 11.86 8.27
N GLN A 171 -16.37 11.91 9.56
CA GLN A 171 -15.75 13.06 10.21
C GLN A 171 -14.26 12.78 10.37
N PRO A 172 -13.40 13.82 10.44
CA PRO A 172 -12.01 13.64 10.80
C PRO A 172 -11.84 12.86 12.10
N SER A 173 -10.76 12.09 12.21
CA SER A 173 -10.49 11.28 13.41
C SER A 173 -10.47 12.17 14.66
N PRO A 174 -11.31 11.90 15.68
CA PRO A 174 -11.33 12.70 16.91
C PRO A 174 -10.01 12.59 17.69
N ALA A 175 -9.25 11.50 17.48
CA ALA A 175 -7.94 11.29 18.07
C ALA A 175 -6.82 12.06 17.36
N GLY A 176 -7.11 12.75 16.24
CA GLY A 176 -6.14 13.55 15.47
C GLY A 176 -5.19 12.76 14.58
N TRP A 177 -5.43 11.45 14.41
CA TRP A 177 -4.61 10.60 13.53
C TRP A 177 -4.97 10.79 12.05
N THR A 178 -3.95 10.80 11.20
CA THR A 178 -4.07 10.71 9.74
C THR A 178 -3.18 9.58 9.23
N ARG A 179 -3.53 9.00 8.08
CA ARG A 179 -2.91 7.80 7.52
C ARG A 179 -2.42 8.08 6.10
N TRP A 180 -1.21 7.61 5.81
CA TRP A 180 -0.45 7.97 4.62
C TRP A 180 0.28 6.75 4.05
N PRO A 181 0.09 6.41 2.77
CA PRO A 181 0.83 5.31 2.15
C PRO A 181 2.25 5.73 1.80
N ALA A 182 3.22 4.85 2.06
CA ALA A 182 4.61 4.98 1.66
C ALA A 182 4.95 3.88 0.64
N PRO A 183 4.72 4.12 -0.67
CA PRO A 183 4.83 3.08 -1.70
C PRO A 183 6.27 2.59 -1.88
N ALA A 184 6.44 1.34 -2.29
CA ALA A 184 7.71 0.81 -2.75
C ALA A 184 8.06 1.31 -4.17
N LYS A 185 9.31 1.09 -4.58
CA LYS A 185 9.75 1.24 -5.96
C LYS A 185 10.45 -0.02 -6.47
N LEU A 186 10.58 -0.10 -7.79
CA LEU A 186 11.52 -0.98 -8.48
C LEU A 186 12.48 -0.15 -9.32
N ASN A 187 13.72 -0.64 -9.48
CA ASN A 187 14.61 -0.20 -10.55
C ASN A 187 14.44 -1.16 -11.73
N LEU A 188 13.76 -0.71 -12.80
CA LEU A 188 13.48 -1.57 -13.96
C LEU A 188 14.76 -1.97 -14.74
N PHE A 189 15.80 -1.16 -14.57
CA PHE A 189 17.21 -1.45 -14.87
C PHE A 189 18.06 -0.57 -13.95
N LEU A 190 19.36 -0.84 -13.82
CA LEU A 190 20.28 0.04 -13.10
C LEU A 190 21.67 -0.07 -13.71
N ARG A 191 22.21 1.05 -14.21
CA ARG A 191 23.57 1.14 -14.74
C ARG A 191 24.42 2.07 -13.89
N ILE A 192 25.70 1.76 -13.84
CA ILE A 192 26.74 2.63 -13.29
C ILE A 192 27.61 3.07 -14.47
N THR A 193 27.52 4.36 -14.82
CA THR A 193 28.17 4.92 -16.01
C THR A 193 29.55 5.47 -15.71
N ASP A 194 29.77 5.96 -14.49
CA ASP A 194 31.06 6.50 -14.06
C ASP A 194 31.21 6.47 -12.53
N ARG A 195 32.42 6.76 -12.05
CA ARG A 195 32.73 7.05 -10.64
C ARG A 195 33.21 8.49 -10.51
N ARG A 196 32.51 9.28 -9.70
CA ARG A 196 32.85 10.66 -9.39
C ARG A 196 34.11 10.77 -8.52
N ALA A 197 34.73 11.94 -8.55
CA ALA A 197 35.89 12.27 -7.73
C ALA A 197 35.59 12.28 -6.21
N ASP A 198 34.34 12.55 -5.83
CA ASP A 198 33.86 12.51 -4.44
C ASP A 198 33.59 11.09 -3.91
N GLY A 199 33.79 10.07 -4.75
CA GLY A 199 33.60 8.66 -4.42
C GLY A 199 32.21 8.10 -4.72
N TYR A 200 31.23 8.93 -5.10
CA TYR A 200 29.91 8.49 -5.56
C TYR A 200 29.95 7.94 -6.99
N HIS A 201 28.86 7.29 -7.40
CA HIS A 201 28.72 6.68 -8.72
C HIS A 201 27.66 7.42 -9.53
N GLU A 202 27.97 7.69 -10.80
CA GLU A 202 26.96 8.14 -11.76
C GLU A 202 26.10 6.96 -12.16
N LEU A 203 24.79 7.11 -12.02
CA LEU A 203 23.79 6.09 -12.23
C LEU A 203 22.86 6.48 -13.37
N GLN A 204 22.32 5.47 -14.06
CA GLN A 204 21.12 5.60 -14.87
C GLN A 204 20.15 4.49 -14.50
N THR A 205 18.90 4.83 -14.24
CA THR A 205 17.87 3.86 -13.86
C THR A 205 16.48 4.37 -14.23
N VAL A 206 15.50 3.47 -14.30
CA VAL A 206 14.08 3.83 -14.33
C VAL A 206 13.43 3.36 -13.04
N PHE A 207 12.95 4.32 -12.26
CA PHE A 207 12.12 4.08 -11.10
C PHE A 207 10.69 3.80 -11.51
N ARG A 208 10.17 2.67 -11.05
CA ARG A 208 8.76 2.30 -11.13
C ARG A 208 8.17 2.31 -9.72
N LEU A 209 7.24 3.21 -9.45
CA LEU A 209 6.48 3.19 -8.19
C LEU A 209 5.47 2.05 -8.20
N LEU A 210 5.19 1.49 -7.03
CA LEU A 210 4.22 0.42 -6.83
C LEU A 210 2.98 0.92 -6.07
N ASP A 211 1.85 0.25 -6.26
CA ASP A 211 0.62 0.42 -5.46
C ASP A 211 0.67 -0.29 -4.09
N TRP A 212 1.85 -0.81 -3.72
CA TRP A 212 2.13 -1.51 -2.48
C TRP A 212 3.31 -0.86 -1.77
N GLY A 213 3.29 -0.85 -0.44
CA GLY A 213 4.39 -0.32 0.36
C GLY A 213 4.05 -0.22 1.83
N ASP A 214 4.77 0.58 2.61
CA ASP A 214 4.51 0.81 4.03
C ASP A 214 3.28 1.71 4.25
N GLU A 215 2.88 1.88 5.50
CA GLU A 215 1.83 2.82 5.90
C GLU A 215 2.25 3.59 7.15
N LEU A 216 2.11 4.91 7.11
CA LEU A 216 2.42 5.78 8.24
C LEU A 216 1.12 6.34 8.82
N ARG A 217 1.02 6.36 10.16
CA ARG A 217 0.05 7.19 10.85
C ARG A 217 0.75 8.36 11.52
N LEU A 218 0.19 9.54 11.34
CA LEU A 218 0.74 10.79 11.83
C LEU A 218 -0.30 11.52 12.68
N ARG A 219 0.12 12.02 13.84
CA ARG A 219 -0.69 12.89 14.69
C ARG A 219 0.10 14.12 15.06
N VAL A 220 -0.46 15.29 14.79
CA VAL A 220 0.20 16.57 15.09
C VAL A 220 0.25 16.79 16.60
N ARG A 221 1.37 17.32 17.09
CA ARG A 221 1.57 17.77 18.46
C ARG A 221 1.79 19.28 18.51
N ALA A 222 1.46 19.90 19.64
CA ALA A 222 1.61 21.34 19.85
C ALA A 222 2.89 21.73 20.62
N ASP A 223 3.67 20.76 21.10
CA ASP A 223 4.85 20.97 21.95
C ASP A 223 6.18 20.93 21.20
N GLY A 224 6.15 20.81 19.87
CA GLY A 224 7.34 20.74 19.02
C GLY A 224 8.06 19.39 19.02
N GLU A 225 7.63 18.42 19.83
CA GLU A 225 8.33 17.14 19.96
C GLU A 225 8.03 16.16 18.81
N ILE A 226 9.04 15.39 18.40
CA ILE A 226 8.91 14.35 17.35
C ILE A 226 9.12 12.97 17.96
N HIS A 227 8.04 12.17 18.00
CA HIS A 227 8.06 10.84 18.60
C HIS A 227 7.71 9.75 17.58
N ARG A 228 8.61 8.80 17.35
CA ARG A 228 8.29 7.54 16.69
C ARG A 228 7.75 6.55 17.74
N LEU A 229 6.47 6.20 17.65
CA LEU A 229 5.80 5.34 18.62
C LEU A 229 6.01 3.85 18.36
N THR A 230 6.24 3.47 17.10
CA THR A 230 6.52 2.10 16.69
C THR A 230 8.02 1.82 16.71
N GLU A 231 8.43 0.69 17.28
CA GLU A 231 9.80 0.22 17.13
C GLU A 231 10.05 -0.30 15.72
N VAL A 232 11.18 0.10 15.13
CA VAL A 232 11.69 -0.48 13.89
C VAL A 232 12.92 -1.30 14.25
N PRO A 233 12.90 -2.63 14.05
CA PRO A 233 14.01 -3.49 14.43
C PRO A 233 15.36 -3.01 13.86
N GLY A 234 16.34 -2.86 14.74
CA GLY A 234 17.70 -2.44 14.37
C GLY A 234 17.87 -0.97 14.00
N VAL A 235 16.83 -0.13 14.16
CA VAL A 235 16.90 1.32 13.84
C VAL A 235 16.49 2.15 15.06
N PRO A 236 17.45 2.72 15.81
CA PRO A 236 17.15 3.69 16.86
C PRO A 236 16.31 4.85 16.33
N ALA A 237 15.36 5.35 17.13
CA ALA A 237 14.42 6.37 16.68
C ALA A 237 15.10 7.65 16.16
N GLN A 238 16.23 8.05 16.74
CA GLN A 238 16.97 9.25 16.36
C GLN A 238 17.71 9.10 15.01
N GLU A 239 18.02 7.86 14.62
CA GLU A 239 18.69 7.53 13.35
C GLU A 239 17.69 7.28 12.22
N ASP A 240 16.43 7.01 12.56
CA ASP A 240 15.36 6.75 11.61
C ASP A 240 15.12 7.95 10.69
N LEU A 241 15.02 7.65 9.39
CA LEU A 241 14.75 8.64 8.36
C LEU A 241 13.40 9.35 8.57
N VAL A 242 12.39 8.72 9.20
CA VAL A 242 11.12 9.42 9.49
C VAL A 242 11.27 10.54 10.51
N VAL A 243 12.05 10.31 11.57
CA VAL A 243 12.29 11.31 12.62
C VAL A 243 13.20 12.41 12.07
N ARG A 244 14.23 12.03 11.31
CA ARG A 244 15.12 12.98 10.63
C ARG A 244 14.37 13.84 9.60
N ALA A 245 13.44 13.26 8.85
CA ALA A 245 12.58 13.98 7.91
C ALA A 245 11.69 15.02 8.60
N ALA A 246 11.01 14.61 9.68
CA ALA A 246 10.15 15.50 10.43
C ALA A 246 10.94 16.68 11.04
N ARG A 247 12.09 16.41 11.66
CA ARG A 247 12.98 17.46 12.21
C ARG A 247 13.52 18.38 11.12
N LEU A 248 13.96 17.81 10.00
CA LEU A 248 14.47 18.59 8.88
C LEU A 248 13.42 19.55 8.31
N LEU A 249 12.17 19.08 8.18
CA LEU A 249 11.05 19.94 7.78
C LEU A 249 10.73 21.00 8.83
N GLN A 250 10.75 20.62 10.11
CA GLN A 250 10.51 21.54 11.23
C GLN A 250 11.52 22.70 11.22
N GLU A 251 12.80 22.38 11.10
CA GLU A 251 13.90 23.35 10.95
C GLU A 251 13.71 24.25 9.72
N GLN A 252 13.40 23.66 8.56
CA GLN A 252 13.28 24.42 7.31
C GLN A 252 12.05 25.35 7.28
N SER A 253 10.95 24.94 7.92
CA SER A 253 9.69 25.69 7.93
C SER A 253 9.56 26.67 9.10
N GLY A 254 10.37 26.50 10.15
CA GLY A 254 10.22 27.25 11.41
C GLY A 254 8.96 26.86 12.19
N SER A 255 8.36 25.71 11.90
CA SER A 255 7.16 25.24 12.58
C SER A 255 7.45 24.94 14.06
N ALA A 256 6.58 25.43 14.96
CA ALA A 256 6.61 25.07 16.38
C ALA A 256 5.85 23.75 16.68
N LEU A 257 5.25 23.13 15.66
CA LEU A 257 4.48 21.90 15.81
C LEU A 257 5.41 20.68 15.85
N GLY A 258 4.95 19.65 16.56
CA GLY A 258 5.56 18.33 16.62
C GLY A 258 4.70 17.28 15.93
N ALA A 259 5.10 16.01 16.04
CA ALA A 259 4.37 14.87 15.49
C ALA A 259 4.64 13.58 16.26
N GLU A 260 3.61 12.76 16.38
CA GLU A 260 3.74 11.33 16.65
C GLU A 260 3.64 10.55 15.34
N ILE A 261 4.48 9.52 15.22
CA ILE A 261 4.66 8.73 14.00
C ILE A 261 4.56 7.25 14.36
N GLU A 262 3.56 6.57 13.81
CA GLU A 262 3.48 5.10 13.78
C GLU A 262 3.79 4.61 12.37
N ILE A 263 4.54 3.52 12.26
CA ILE A 263 4.95 2.93 10.99
C ILE A 263 4.48 1.47 10.93
N GLY A 264 3.57 1.18 10.01
CA GLY A 264 3.20 -0.17 9.58
C GLY A 264 4.14 -0.65 8.49
N LYS A 265 5.25 -1.31 8.88
CA LYS A 265 6.24 -1.84 7.94
C LYS A 265 5.71 -3.09 7.21
N ARG A 266 5.76 -3.04 5.89
CA ARG A 266 5.46 -4.13 4.93
C ARG A 266 6.63 -4.33 3.96
N ILE A 267 7.36 -3.26 3.63
CA ILE A 267 8.54 -3.33 2.75
C ILE A 267 9.72 -3.92 3.53
N PRO A 268 10.36 -5.00 3.03
CA PRO A 268 11.57 -5.56 3.61
C PRO A 268 12.70 -4.53 3.74
N MET A 269 13.36 -4.55 4.90
CA MET A 269 14.51 -3.69 5.16
C MET A 269 15.69 -4.07 4.27
N GLY A 270 16.30 -3.09 3.60
CA GLY A 270 17.48 -3.33 2.75
C GLY A 270 17.21 -4.15 1.49
N GLY A 271 15.94 -4.34 1.09
CA GLY A 271 15.56 -5.14 -0.08
C GLY A 271 15.75 -4.46 -1.45
N GLY A 272 16.24 -3.21 -1.49
CA GLY A 272 16.35 -2.45 -2.75
C GLY A 272 15.01 -1.87 -3.24
N LEU A 273 13.96 -1.89 -2.41
CA LEU A 273 12.62 -1.40 -2.72
C LEU A 273 12.35 0.04 -2.26
N GLY A 274 13.33 0.67 -1.60
CA GLY A 274 13.26 2.10 -1.22
C GLY A 274 12.40 2.43 -0.01
N GLY A 275 12.05 1.46 0.85
CA GLY A 275 11.12 1.65 1.97
C GLY A 275 11.45 2.83 2.87
N GLY A 276 12.65 2.89 3.46
CA GLY A 276 13.03 4.01 4.34
C GLY A 276 13.03 5.38 3.64
N SER A 277 13.37 5.43 2.35
CA SER A 277 13.30 6.66 1.56
C SER A 277 11.85 7.08 1.29
N SER A 278 10.95 6.12 1.08
CA SER A 278 9.52 6.34 0.90
C SER A 278 8.85 6.80 2.19
N ASP A 279 9.22 6.21 3.32
CA ASP A 279 8.76 6.62 4.65
C ASP A 279 9.14 8.09 4.93
N ALA A 280 10.39 8.46 4.66
CA ALA A 280 10.88 9.83 4.82
C ALA A 280 10.16 10.82 3.89
N ALA A 281 10.01 10.48 2.60
CA ALA A 281 9.27 11.30 1.66
C ALA A 281 7.81 11.49 2.09
N THR A 282 7.19 10.43 2.61
CA THR A 282 5.82 10.46 3.12
C THR A 282 5.69 11.41 4.30
N VAL A 283 6.63 11.38 5.24
CA VAL A 283 6.69 12.34 6.36
C VAL A 283 6.84 13.78 5.85
N LEU A 284 7.78 14.04 4.93
CA LEU A 284 7.99 15.38 4.37
C LEU A 284 6.70 15.93 3.73
N VAL A 285 6.06 15.13 2.88
CA VAL A 285 4.84 15.53 2.15
C VAL A 285 3.66 15.71 3.11
N ALA A 286 3.43 14.74 3.99
CA ALA A 286 2.30 14.75 4.90
C ALA A 286 2.41 15.86 5.95
N LEU A 287 3.58 16.00 6.62
CA LEU A 287 3.76 17.04 7.62
C LEU A 287 3.81 18.44 6.99
N ASN A 288 4.32 18.62 5.77
CA ASN A 288 4.22 19.91 5.07
C ASN A 288 2.75 20.34 4.89
N HIS A 289 1.87 19.38 4.64
CA HIS A 289 0.43 19.63 4.59
C HIS A 289 -0.18 19.87 5.98
N LEU A 290 0.07 18.97 6.93
CA LEU A 290 -0.54 18.99 8.27
C LEU A 290 -0.09 20.19 9.11
N TRP A 291 1.15 20.64 8.96
CA TRP A 291 1.70 21.83 9.60
C TRP A 291 1.49 23.10 8.76
N CYS A 292 0.89 22.99 7.57
CA CYS A 292 0.66 24.11 6.65
C CYS A 292 1.95 24.90 6.30
N CYS A 293 3.09 24.21 6.16
CA CYS A 293 4.38 24.89 5.93
C CYS A 293 4.49 25.55 4.55
N GLY A 294 3.71 25.08 3.56
CA GLY A 294 3.61 25.72 2.25
C GLY A 294 4.82 25.51 1.33
N LEU A 295 5.70 24.54 1.63
CA LEU A 295 6.81 24.19 0.73
C LEU A 295 6.25 23.52 -0.53
N ASP A 296 6.83 23.87 -1.68
CA ASP A 296 6.50 23.26 -2.96
C ASP A 296 7.23 21.91 -3.17
N GLU A 297 6.93 21.25 -4.30
CA GLU A 297 7.50 19.95 -4.64
C GLU A 297 9.03 19.98 -4.74
N ASP A 298 9.61 21.04 -5.30
CA ASP A 298 11.05 21.17 -5.50
C ASP A 298 11.78 21.38 -4.18
N ALA A 299 11.25 22.23 -3.29
CA ALA A 299 11.80 22.44 -1.95
C ALA A 299 11.76 21.14 -1.13
N LEU A 300 10.67 20.38 -1.17
CA LEU A 300 10.57 19.09 -0.48
C LEU A 300 11.53 18.05 -1.07
N ALA A 301 11.71 18.02 -2.41
CA ALA A 301 12.63 17.10 -3.06
C ALA A 301 14.09 17.42 -2.67
N GLU A 302 14.46 18.70 -2.56
CA GLU A 302 15.78 19.11 -2.12
C GLU A 302 16.05 18.77 -0.65
N LEU A 303 15.06 18.94 0.24
CA LEU A 303 15.15 18.41 1.61
C LEU A 303 15.33 16.89 1.62
N GLY A 304 14.53 16.18 0.81
CA GLY A 304 14.59 14.73 0.69
C GLY A 304 15.97 14.23 0.24
N ARG A 305 16.61 14.94 -0.69
CA ARG A 305 17.96 14.61 -1.18
C ARG A 305 19.00 14.56 -0.06
N ARG A 306 18.84 15.36 1.01
CA ARG A 306 19.73 15.35 2.20
C ARG A 306 19.57 14.09 3.05
N LEU A 307 18.47 13.36 2.90
CA LEU A 307 18.14 12.15 3.65
C LEU A 307 18.51 10.88 2.88
N GLY A 308 18.33 10.89 1.56
CA GLY A 308 18.72 9.78 0.69
C GLY A 308 18.44 10.04 -0.79
N ALA A 309 19.19 9.38 -1.67
CA ALA A 309 19.12 9.58 -3.12
C ALA A 309 17.75 9.22 -3.74
N ASP A 310 17.03 8.25 -3.15
CA ASP A 310 15.72 7.80 -3.62
C ASP A 310 14.55 8.66 -3.06
N VAL A 311 14.76 9.51 -2.04
CA VAL A 311 13.68 10.29 -1.43
C VAL A 311 12.99 11.23 -2.44
N PRO A 312 13.71 11.94 -3.34
CA PRO A 312 13.10 12.81 -4.33
C PRO A 312 12.06 12.14 -5.24
N VAL A 313 12.27 10.87 -5.65
CA VAL A 313 11.30 10.21 -6.55
C VAL A 313 9.97 9.95 -5.86
N PHE A 314 10.00 9.67 -4.55
CA PHE A 314 8.79 9.50 -3.75
C PHE A 314 8.08 10.82 -3.46
N VAL A 315 8.83 11.90 -3.20
CA VAL A 315 8.26 13.26 -3.05
C VAL A 315 7.56 13.71 -4.33
N ARG A 316 8.24 13.59 -5.48
CA ARG A 316 7.66 13.95 -6.80
C ARG A 316 6.53 13.01 -7.22
N GLY A 317 6.54 11.79 -6.68
CA GLY A 317 5.46 10.81 -6.77
C GLY A 317 5.13 10.34 -8.18
N ARG A 318 6.13 10.29 -9.06
CA ARG A 318 5.99 9.88 -10.46
C ARG A 318 7.06 8.84 -10.81
N SER A 319 6.70 7.82 -11.59
CA SER A 319 7.71 6.96 -12.23
C SER A 319 8.61 7.82 -13.13
N ALA A 320 9.92 7.55 -13.13
CA ALA A 320 10.89 8.47 -13.71
C ALA A 320 12.15 7.76 -14.22
N TRP A 321 12.71 8.28 -15.31
CA TRP A 321 14.12 8.10 -15.63
C TRP A 321 14.94 8.92 -14.64
N ALA A 322 15.98 8.32 -14.07
CA ALA A 322 16.84 8.95 -13.09
C ALA A 322 18.31 8.89 -13.52
N GLU A 323 19.00 10.00 -13.33
CA GLU A 323 20.44 10.16 -13.53
C GLU A 323 21.10 10.76 -12.28
N GLY A 324 22.40 11.01 -12.35
CA GLY A 324 23.15 11.52 -11.20
C GLY A 324 23.49 10.38 -10.24
N VAL A 325 23.32 10.61 -8.95
CA VAL A 325 23.25 9.54 -7.94
C VAL A 325 21.81 8.99 -7.78
N GLY A 326 20.88 9.40 -8.64
CA GLY A 326 19.45 9.05 -8.60
C GLY A 326 18.51 10.24 -8.38
N GLU A 327 19.05 11.45 -8.19
CA GLU A 327 18.34 12.69 -7.87
C GLU A 327 17.84 13.46 -9.10
N ARG A 328 18.45 13.26 -10.28
CA ARG A 328 18.07 13.96 -11.51
C ARG A 328 16.96 13.21 -12.22
N LEU A 329 15.71 13.61 -11.95
CA LEU A 329 14.51 12.90 -12.36
C LEU A 329 13.84 13.52 -13.59
N SER A 330 13.60 12.69 -14.62
CA SER A 330 12.74 13.01 -15.76
C SER A 330 11.51 12.10 -15.74
N PRO A 331 10.29 12.62 -15.53
CA PRO A 331 9.08 11.80 -15.49
C PRO A 331 8.93 10.92 -16.73
N LEU A 332 8.56 9.66 -16.52
CA LEU A 332 8.42 8.68 -17.59
C LEU A 332 7.11 7.92 -17.42
N ALA A 333 6.23 8.04 -18.40
CA ALA A 333 4.98 7.27 -18.45
C ALA A 333 5.30 5.83 -18.85
N LEU A 334 4.95 4.87 -17.99
CA LEU A 334 5.16 3.45 -18.23
C LEU A 334 3.81 2.75 -18.43
N PRO A 335 3.75 1.70 -19.28
CA PRO A 335 2.55 0.90 -19.42
C PRO A 335 2.17 0.26 -18.09
N ARG A 336 0.87 0.01 -17.88
CA ARG A 336 0.41 -0.74 -16.71
C ARG A 336 0.99 -2.16 -16.79
N ARG A 337 1.62 -2.59 -15.71
CA ARG A 337 2.27 -3.90 -15.56
C ARG A 337 2.11 -4.35 -14.12
N HIS A 338 2.18 -5.66 -13.91
CA HIS A 338 2.08 -6.30 -12.62
C HIS A 338 3.39 -6.99 -12.29
N TYR A 339 3.74 -7.04 -11.01
CA TYR A 339 5.03 -7.54 -10.55
C TYR A 339 4.84 -8.59 -9.47
N VAL A 340 5.60 -9.68 -9.58
CA VAL A 340 5.87 -10.59 -8.47
C VAL A 340 7.22 -10.20 -7.91
N VAL A 341 7.25 -9.80 -6.64
CA VAL A 341 8.46 -9.41 -5.92
C VAL A 341 8.77 -10.49 -4.88
N LEU A 342 9.97 -11.05 -4.93
CA LEU A 342 10.44 -11.99 -3.94
C LEU A 342 11.47 -11.36 -3.01
N ASP A 343 11.27 -11.59 -1.72
CA ASP A 343 12.24 -11.33 -0.66
C ASP A 343 12.92 -12.64 -0.24
N PRO A 344 14.20 -12.86 -0.57
CA PRO A 344 14.95 -14.02 -0.11
C PRO A 344 15.42 -13.90 1.35
N HIS A 345 15.01 -12.85 2.08
CA HIS A 345 15.42 -12.54 3.45
C HIS A 345 16.94 -12.38 3.59
N ALA A 346 17.60 -11.98 2.51
CA ALA A 346 19.04 -11.77 2.44
C ALA A 346 19.38 -10.31 2.73
N HIS A 347 20.22 -10.08 3.75
CA HIS A 347 20.76 -8.74 4.01
C HIS A 347 21.90 -8.44 3.03
N VAL A 348 21.69 -7.48 2.13
CA VAL A 348 22.65 -7.08 1.09
C VAL A 348 23.11 -5.64 1.33
N PRO A 349 24.28 -5.42 1.98
CA PRO A 349 24.74 -4.07 2.30
C PRO A 349 25.14 -3.30 1.03
N THR A 350 24.37 -2.27 0.67
CA THR A 350 24.59 -1.43 -0.53
C THR A 350 26.02 -0.88 -0.59
N ALA A 351 26.54 -0.35 0.53
CA ALA A 351 27.88 0.22 0.59
C ALA A 351 28.97 -0.82 0.26
N ALA A 352 28.83 -2.06 0.73
CA ALA A 352 29.80 -3.12 0.46
C ALA A 352 29.80 -3.53 -1.02
N LEU A 353 28.64 -3.50 -1.68
CA LEU A 353 28.54 -3.77 -3.11
C LEU A 353 29.22 -2.68 -3.95
N PHE A 354 29.01 -1.41 -3.63
CA PHE A 354 29.70 -0.32 -4.33
C PHE A 354 31.22 -0.39 -4.21
N GLN A 355 31.77 -1.05 -3.18
CA GLN A 355 33.20 -1.31 -3.00
C GLN A 355 33.69 -2.62 -3.63
N ALA A 356 32.82 -3.46 -4.17
CA ALA A 356 33.19 -4.77 -4.73
C ALA A 356 34.09 -4.60 -5.98
N PRO A 357 35.30 -5.18 -6.03
CA PRO A 357 36.21 -4.98 -7.16
C PRO A 357 35.63 -5.43 -8.51
N GLU A 358 34.80 -6.48 -8.50
CA GLU A 358 34.12 -7.04 -9.67
C GLU A 358 32.92 -6.22 -10.19
N LEU A 359 32.51 -5.16 -9.49
CA LEU A 359 31.39 -4.33 -9.93
C LEU A 359 31.76 -3.50 -11.17
N THR A 360 31.00 -3.65 -12.25
CA THR A 360 31.12 -2.82 -13.45
C THR A 360 30.68 -1.38 -13.15
N ARG A 361 31.56 -0.41 -13.43
CA ARG A 361 31.36 1.02 -13.08
C ARG A 361 31.49 1.99 -14.25
N ASN A 362 31.62 1.46 -15.46
CA ASN A 362 31.90 2.19 -16.69
C ASN A 362 30.99 1.71 -17.83
N ALA A 363 29.74 1.37 -17.50
CA ALA A 363 28.78 0.94 -18.51
C ALA A 363 28.49 2.09 -19.49
N PRO A 364 28.33 1.82 -20.80
CA PRO A 364 27.97 2.86 -21.74
C PRO A 364 26.61 3.48 -21.34
N PRO A 365 26.46 4.81 -21.45
CA PRO A 365 25.18 5.47 -21.17
C PRO A 365 24.05 4.86 -21.97
N ALA A 366 22.92 4.60 -21.31
CA ALA A 366 21.68 4.21 -21.93
C ALA A 366 20.86 5.45 -22.32
N THR A 367 19.93 5.26 -23.24
CA THR A 367 18.94 6.29 -23.60
C THR A 367 17.55 5.83 -23.20
N ILE A 368 16.60 6.75 -23.08
CA ILE A 368 15.19 6.39 -22.86
C ILE A 368 14.70 5.46 -23.98
N SER A 369 15.13 5.70 -25.23
CA SER A 369 14.76 4.86 -26.37
C SER A 369 15.26 3.42 -26.23
N SER A 370 16.51 3.20 -25.79
CA SER A 370 17.07 1.85 -25.61
C SER A 370 16.43 1.11 -24.42
N PHE A 371 15.94 1.83 -23.42
CA PHE A 371 15.12 1.23 -22.36
C PHE A 371 13.73 0.84 -22.89
N VAL A 372 13.05 1.74 -23.61
CA VAL A 372 11.70 1.49 -24.13
C VAL A 372 11.67 0.36 -25.16
N SER A 373 12.75 0.19 -25.95
CA SER A 373 12.88 -0.95 -26.88
C SER A 373 13.18 -2.28 -26.18
N GLY A 374 13.50 -2.27 -24.88
CA GLY A 374 13.87 -3.46 -24.11
C GLY A 374 15.35 -3.86 -24.23
N GLU A 375 16.17 -3.10 -24.94
CA GLU A 375 17.62 -3.35 -25.07
C GLU A 375 18.37 -3.17 -23.75
N THR A 376 17.87 -2.30 -22.86
CA THR A 376 18.50 -2.02 -21.55
C THR A 376 17.57 -2.40 -20.40
N THR A 377 17.77 -3.59 -19.83
CA THR A 377 16.98 -4.10 -18.70
C THR A 377 17.84 -4.60 -17.52
N GLU A 378 19.16 -4.60 -17.68
CA GLU A 378 20.09 -5.16 -16.70
C GLU A 378 20.30 -4.25 -15.49
N ASN A 379 20.65 -4.89 -14.37
CA ASN A 379 21.08 -4.23 -13.16
C ASN A 379 22.56 -4.56 -12.90
N ALA A 380 23.40 -3.52 -12.78
CA ALA A 380 24.84 -3.60 -12.59
C ALA A 380 25.25 -4.45 -11.38
N PHE A 381 24.40 -4.52 -10.35
CA PHE A 381 24.67 -5.31 -9.16
C PHE A 381 24.39 -6.80 -9.33
N THR A 382 23.58 -7.21 -10.33
CA THR A 382 23.13 -8.61 -10.48
C THR A 382 24.28 -9.62 -10.47
N PRO A 383 25.39 -9.45 -11.24
CA PRO A 383 26.47 -10.44 -11.24
C PRO A 383 27.15 -10.58 -9.87
N VAL A 384 27.41 -9.45 -9.20
CA VAL A 384 28.06 -9.40 -7.89
C VAL A 384 27.17 -10.00 -6.81
N VAL A 385 25.88 -9.65 -6.82
CA VAL A 385 24.91 -10.14 -5.85
C VAL A 385 24.68 -11.64 -6.01
N ARG A 386 24.55 -12.14 -7.24
CA ARG A 386 24.43 -13.58 -7.50
C ARG A 386 25.64 -14.36 -6.96
N ALA A 387 26.85 -13.83 -7.14
CA ALA A 387 28.07 -14.50 -6.68
C ALA A 387 28.21 -14.52 -5.14
N ARG A 388 27.77 -13.45 -4.46
CA ARG A 388 27.98 -13.27 -3.02
C ARG A 388 26.80 -13.69 -2.15
N HIS A 389 25.59 -13.78 -2.71
CA HIS A 389 24.36 -14.05 -1.97
C HIS A 389 23.55 -15.19 -2.61
N PRO A 390 23.82 -16.46 -2.22
CA PRO A 390 23.17 -17.64 -2.82
C PRO A 390 21.63 -17.62 -2.74
N GLY A 391 21.06 -17.09 -1.65
CA GLY A 391 19.60 -16.95 -1.52
C GLY A 391 18.99 -16.02 -2.57
N VAL A 392 19.68 -14.93 -2.91
CA VAL A 392 19.23 -14.02 -3.99
C VAL A 392 19.39 -14.68 -5.36
N ALA A 393 20.48 -15.44 -5.56
CA ALA A 393 20.67 -16.22 -6.80
C ALA A 393 19.56 -17.26 -6.99
N ALA A 394 19.20 -18.00 -5.92
CA ALA A 394 18.10 -18.96 -5.95
C ALA A 394 16.76 -18.30 -6.28
N ALA A 395 16.46 -17.13 -5.72
CA ALA A 395 15.24 -16.38 -6.04
C ALA A 395 15.22 -15.88 -7.50
N LEU A 396 16.35 -15.38 -8.03
CA LEU A 396 16.48 -15.02 -9.44
C LEU A 396 16.28 -16.21 -10.37
N ASP A 397 16.89 -17.35 -10.05
CA ASP A 397 16.79 -18.57 -10.86
C ASP A 397 15.37 -19.15 -10.83
N TRP A 398 14.73 -19.11 -9.67
CA TRP A 398 13.36 -19.54 -9.51
C TRP A 398 12.41 -18.69 -10.36
N LEU A 399 12.45 -17.35 -10.24
CA LEU A 399 11.64 -16.45 -11.07
C LEU A 399 12.02 -16.55 -12.56
N GLY A 400 13.29 -16.82 -12.85
CA GLY A 400 13.83 -16.98 -14.20
C GLY A 400 13.14 -18.08 -15.01
N ARG A 401 12.53 -19.06 -14.34
CA ARG A 401 11.71 -20.11 -14.98
C ARG A 401 10.37 -19.61 -15.51
N HIS A 402 9.91 -18.47 -15.03
CA HIS A 402 8.62 -17.85 -15.39
C HIS A 402 8.79 -16.62 -16.31
N GLY A 403 10.00 -16.09 -16.45
CA GLY A 403 10.32 -14.99 -17.36
C GLY A 403 11.60 -14.25 -16.97
N ALA A 404 11.76 -13.02 -17.49
CA ALA A 404 12.96 -12.21 -17.25
C ALA A 404 13.00 -11.63 -15.82
N ALA A 405 13.57 -12.39 -14.89
CA ALA A 405 13.77 -11.98 -13.51
C ALA A 405 14.88 -10.92 -13.37
N ARG A 406 14.64 -9.91 -12.53
CA ARG A 406 15.55 -8.77 -12.34
C ARG A 406 15.75 -8.46 -10.86
N LEU A 407 16.90 -7.89 -10.53
CA LEU A 407 17.21 -7.37 -9.20
C LEU A 407 16.70 -5.92 -9.10
N SER A 408 16.10 -5.52 -7.97
CA SER A 408 15.78 -4.12 -7.70
C SER A 408 16.85 -3.45 -6.84
N GLY A 409 17.23 -2.21 -7.16
CA GLY A 409 18.28 -1.47 -6.46
C GLY A 409 19.58 -2.26 -6.38
N SER A 410 20.16 -2.35 -5.18
CA SER A 410 21.32 -3.20 -4.92
C SER A 410 20.94 -4.61 -4.43
N GLY A 411 19.68 -5.02 -4.51
CA GLY A 411 19.13 -6.19 -3.83
C GLY A 411 18.73 -5.90 -2.37
N GLY A 412 18.26 -6.88 -1.59
CA GLY A 412 18.15 -8.31 -1.91
C GLY A 412 16.91 -8.76 -2.69
N CYS A 413 15.88 -7.93 -2.84
CA CYS A 413 14.65 -8.34 -3.52
C CYS A 413 14.82 -8.44 -5.03
N VAL A 414 14.11 -9.41 -5.61
CA VAL A 414 14.10 -9.69 -7.05
C VAL A 414 12.66 -9.63 -7.54
N PHE A 415 12.45 -9.36 -8.82
CA PHE A 415 11.11 -9.21 -9.36
C PHE A 415 10.98 -9.79 -10.77
N LEU A 416 9.75 -10.20 -11.07
CA LEU A 416 9.28 -10.58 -12.40
C LEU A 416 8.17 -9.62 -12.83
N GLU A 417 8.27 -9.10 -14.04
CA GLU A 417 7.25 -8.27 -14.66
C GLU A 417 6.31 -9.13 -15.52
N THR A 418 5.02 -8.86 -15.41
CA THR A 418 3.95 -9.57 -16.12
C THR A 418 2.99 -8.58 -16.77
N ALA A 419 2.30 -9.03 -17.82
CA ALA A 419 1.39 -8.17 -18.57
C ALA A 419 0.05 -8.00 -17.87
N THR A 420 -0.44 -9.08 -17.28
CA THR A 420 -1.73 -9.12 -16.61
C THR A 420 -1.56 -9.54 -15.16
N ARG A 421 -2.56 -9.22 -14.35
CA ARG A 421 -2.54 -9.52 -12.91
C ARG A 421 -2.59 -11.03 -12.69
N GLU A 422 -3.40 -11.73 -13.47
CA GLU A 422 -3.61 -13.18 -13.43
C GLU A 422 -2.30 -13.96 -13.69
N GLN A 423 -1.40 -13.40 -14.51
CA GLN A 423 -0.08 -13.98 -14.72
C GLN A 423 0.82 -13.84 -13.49
N ALA A 424 0.83 -12.67 -12.85
CA ALA A 424 1.57 -12.47 -11.60
C ALA A 424 1.05 -13.41 -10.50
N GLU A 425 -0.27 -13.53 -10.40
CA GLU A 425 -0.97 -14.43 -9.49
C GLU A 425 -0.53 -15.88 -9.66
N ALA A 426 -0.62 -16.40 -10.89
CA ALA A 426 -0.26 -17.78 -11.19
C ALA A 426 1.19 -18.12 -10.80
N VAL A 427 2.10 -17.14 -10.88
CA VAL A 427 3.49 -17.30 -10.43
C VAL A 427 3.57 -17.23 -8.90
N ALA A 428 2.94 -16.23 -8.27
CA ALA A 428 2.98 -16.03 -6.83
C ALA A 428 2.44 -17.23 -6.03
N THR A 429 1.36 -17.87 -6.50
CA THR A 429 0.77 -19.06 -5.85
C THR A 429 1.69 -20.28 -5.85
N GLN A 430 2.67 -20.33 -6.76
CA GLN A 430 3.66 -21.40 -6.85
C GLN A 430 4.94 -21.09 -6.07
N CYS A 431 5.01 -19.94 -5.40
CA CYS A 431 6.22 -19.48 -4.73
C CYS A 431 6.63 -20.42 -3.57
N PRO A 432 7.90 -20.85 -3.51
CA PRO A 432 8.44 -21.59 -2.38
C PRO A 432 8.31 -20.81 -1.07
N LYS A 433 7.97 -21.51 0.01
CA LYS A 433 7.80 -20.93 1.36
C LYS A 433 9.07 -20.31 1.95
N GLU A 434 10.24 -20.57 1.36
CA GLU A 434 11.52 -19.99 1.77
C GLU A 434 11.68 -18.51 1.35
N PHE A 435 10.84 -18.03 0.44
CA PHE A 435 10.82 -16.63 0.01
C PHE A 435 9.58 -15.92 0.57
N GLY A 436 9.75 -14.66 0.97
CA GLY A 436 8.64 -13.73 1.03
C GLY A 436 8.15 -13.43 -0.39
N VAL A 437 6.85 -13.43 -0.63
CA VAL A 437 6.25 -13.11 -1.93
C VAL A 437 5.26 -11.97 -1.78
N HIS A 438 5.39 -10.98 -2.66
CA HIS A 438 4.49 -9.84 -2.74
C HIS A 438 4.10 -9.60 -4.19
N MET A 439 2.81 -9.35 -4.43
CA MET A 439 2.34 -8.86 -5.71
C MET A 439 2.05 -7.37 -5.63
N ALA A 440 2.37 -6.65 -6.69
CA ALA A 440 2.05 -5.24 -6.80
C ALA A 440 1.82 -4.84 -8.26
N SER A 441 1.04 -3.80 -8.48
CA SER A 441 0.94 -3.14 -9.77
C SER A 441 1.86 -1.94 -9.82
N GLY A 442 2.44 -1.72 -10.99
CA GLY A 442 3.14 -0.50 -11.27
C GLY A 442 2.20 0.68 -11.45
N VAL A 443 2.53 1.82 -10.83
CA VAL A 443 1.74 3.04 -10.92
C VAL A 443 2.56 4.21 -11.46
N ASN A 444 1.94 5.01 -12.31
CA ASN A 444 2.56 6.23 -12.84
C ASN A 444 2.47 7.39 -11.83
N ARG A 445 1.46 7.36 -10.95
CA ARG A 445 1.26 8.35 -9.90
C ARG A 445 1.27 7.65 -8.54
N SER A 446 2.02 8.21 -7.60
CA SER A 446 2.19 7.68 -6.26
C SER A 446 0.87 7.62 -5.47
N PRO A 447 0.61 6.53 -4.74
CA PRO A 447 -0.47 6.46 -3.74
C PRO A 447 -0.40 7.58 -2.70
N LEU A 448 0.81 8.05 -2.36
CA LEU A 448 1.02 9.18 -1.44
C LEU A 448 0.36 10.47 -1.95
N LEU A 449 0.57 10.81 -3.22
CA LEU A 449 -0.01 12.01 -3.82
C LEU A 449 -1.52 11.88 -4.03
N ALA A 450 -2.02 10.66 -4.20
CA ALA A 450 -3.46 10.40 -4.19
C ALA A 450 -4.06 10.66 -2.79
N ALA A 451 -3.39 10.18 -1.72
CA ALA A 451 -3.80 10.44 -0.34
C ALA A 451 -3.74 11.93 0.01
N LEU A 452 -2.68 12.64 -0.38
CA LEU A 452 -2.56 14.08 -0.19
C LEU A 452 -3.73 14.85 -0.82
N ASN A 453 -4.14 14.47 -2.02
CA ASN A 453 -5.29 15.08 -2.68
C ASN A 453 -6.59 14.85 -1.90
N ARG A 454 -6.78 13.65 -1.34
CA ARG A 454 -7.96 13.36 -0.50
C ARG A 454 -7.97 14.22 0.76
N HIS A 455 -6.86 14.27 1.50
CA HIS A 455 -6.72 15.11 2.70
C HIS A 455 -6.97 16.60 2.40
N ARG A 456 -6.43 17.12 1.29
CA ARG A 456 -6.69 18.50 0.84
C ARG A 456 -8.17 18.76 0.53
N ALA A 457 -8.86 17.81 -0.10
CA ALA A 457 -10.27 17.93 -0.45
C ALA A 457 -11.17 18.01 0.79
N VAL A 458 -10.87 17.23 1.83
CA VAL A 458 -11.59 17.28 3.12
C VAL A 458 -11.45 18.64 3.80
N VAL A 459 -10.24 19.23 3.79
CA VAL A 459 -9.99 20.56 4.36
C VAL A 459 -10.68 21.67 3.53
N ALA A 460 -10.78 21.51 2.22
CA ALA A 460 -11.48 22.48 1.36
C ALA A 460 -13.00 22.44 1.59
N GLY A 461 -13.59 21.24 1.68
CA GLY A 461 -15.04 21.08 1.89
C GLY A 461 -15.53 21.58 3.25
N THR A 462 -14.68 21.53 4.28
CA THR A 462 -14.99 22.07 5.62
C THR A 462 -14.95 23.60 5.71
N LYS A 463 -14.42 24.30 4.70
CA LYS A 463 -14.43 25.77 4.62
C LYS A 463 -15.64 26.35 3.88
N THR A 464 -16.43 25.50 3.22
CA THR A 464 -17.57 25.90 2.38
C THR A 464 -18.94 25.58 2.99
N ASP A 465 -18.96 24.92 4.14
CA ASP A 465 -20.13 24.77 5.03
C ASP A 465 -19.98 25.74 6.21
#